data_AF-A0A1F6X3K7-F1
#
_entry.id   AF-A0A1F6X3K7-F1
#
_cell.length_a   1.000
_cell.length_b   1.000
_cell.length_c   1.000
_cell.angle_alpha   90.00
_cell.angle_beta   90.00
_cell.angle_gamma   90.00
#
_symmetry.space_group_name_H-M   'P 1'
#
loop_
_entity.id
_entity.type
_entity.pdbx_description
1 polymer ?
#
loop_
_entity_poly.entity_id
_entity_poly.type
_entity_poly.pdbx_seq_one_letter_code
_entity_poly.pdbx_strand_id
1 'polypeptide(L)'
;MKQETKTHSKNSVSTNCQNCKKDFTIEPDDFSFYEKIKAPPPTFCPECRQIRRYAWRNERSLFKTTCGNCQKNIFSAYPTASIFPVFCRECWLSDAWDPFSYAQDYDFSKPFFEQFKKLFDKVPRLHLFQANSTNSDYSNIIRDCKNVYLSYSVVIAEDVHYSKNIDHSRQIFDSLCIDACERCAYLVYGANNYDTFYSVYTRTCLNSYFLFDCVNCSNCFMSSNLRNKQYVFRNEQYSKEEYEKLIKEKNLGSYKIFEELIKEFDNLTQTSIHKYADIIKSTNATGHALANVKNAHSCFEAYDMENVKWTSRCFAIKDSYDVNNTGLGSELCYEYTSGGTTMSKVLFSLALLSASSELYYSGWCGGSSNLFGCFGIRNKQYCILNKQYTKEEYEEILPKIIEHMNSMPYVGANGRIYKFGEFFPFELSPFAYNESDAQELSPLSEEEIKNKRYNFREAEEKKYEITKSSEDIPDLIEDVEDEILKEIISCPHKGECLHQCTTAFRITEEELKFYKTHNLPLPRFCPNCRHYKRLEYRNPWKLWHRKCMKEECYNEFETSYAPERPEIVYCEKCYQQEVY
;
A
#
# COMPACT_ATOMS: atom_id res chain seq x y z
N MET A 1 14.06 -33.86 18.89
CA MET A 1 14.62 -33.00 19.95
C MET A 1 13.64 -31.86 20.20
N LYS A 2 13.30 -31.53 21.45
CA LYS A 2 12.55 -30.30 21.74
C LYS A 2 13.51 -29.14 21.52
N GLN A 3 13.28 -28.32 20.50
CA GLN A 3 13.89 -26.98 20.49
C GLN A 3 13.22 -26.20 21.62
N GLU A 4 13.97 -25.86 22.66
CA GLU A 4 13.57 -24.81 23.59
C GLU A 4 13.41 -23.52 22.78
N THR A 5 12.20 -22.98 22.75
CA THR A 5 11.97 -21.64 22.23
C THR A 5 12.71 -20.67 23.14
N LYS A 6 13.95 -20.30 22.78
CA LYS A 6 14.70 -19.25 23.49
C LYS A 6 13.93 -17.94 23.36
N THR A 7 13.17 -17.59 24.39
CA THR A 7 12.45 -16.30 24.48
C THR A 7 13.40 -15.14 24.77
N HIS A 8 14.62 -15.43 25.20
CA HIS A 8 15.68 -14.44 25.45
C HIS A 8 17.01 -14.95 24.89
N SER A 9 17.78 -14.04 24.28
CA SER A 9 19.17 -14.26 23.91
C SER A 9 19.94 -12.95 24.02
N LYS A 10 21.15 -13.00 24.59
CA LYS A 10 22.08 -11.85 24.61
C LYS A 10 22.92 -11.72 23.33
N ASN A 11 22.86 -12.73 22.47
CA ASN A 11 23.54 -12.80 21.18
C ASN A 11 22.49 -12.93 20.06
N SER A 12 22.84 -12.48 18.86
CA SER A 12 22.01 -12.72 17.68
C SER A 12 21.83 -14.21 17.40
N VAL A 13 20.66 -14.58 16.87
CA VAL A 13 20.29 -15.97 16.58
C VAL A 13 19.91 -16.09 15.11
N SER A 14 20.72 -16.84 14.35
CA SER A 14 20.35 -17.25 12.99
C SER A 14 19.35 -18.40 13.06
N THR A 15 18.28 -18.32 12.27
CA THR A 15 17.23 -19.34 12.15
C THR A 15 16.67 -19.40 10.74
N ASN A 16 16.02 -20.51 10.39
CA ASN A 16 15.52 -20.75 9.03
C ASN A 16 14.04 -20.33 8.90
N CYS A 17 13.71 -19.53 7.88
CA CYS A 17 12.35 -19.10 7.60
C CYS A 17 11.47 -20.27 7.18
N GLN A 18 10.39 -20.54 7.93
CA GLN A 18 9.50 -21.66 7.64
C GLN A 18 8.83 -21.57 6.26
N ASN A 19 8.71 -20.36 5.67
CA ASN A 19 8.10 -20.15 4.36
C ASN A 19 9.08 -20.28 3.18
N CYS A 20 10.14 -19.47 3.14
CA CYS A 20 11.07 -19.43 2.00
C CYS A 20 12.33 -20.29 2.18
N LYS A 21 12.51 -20.92 3.34
CA LYS A 21 13.67 -21.75 3.70
C LYS A 21 15.03 -21.05 3.61
N LYS A 22 15.06 -19.72 3.57
CA LYS A 22 16.26 -18.90 3.73
C LYS A 22 16.51 -18.64 5.20
N ASP A 23 17.78 -18.51 5.57
CA ASP A 23 18.16 -18.10 6.92
C ASP A 23 17.91 -16.60 7.13
N PHE A 24 17.61 -16.23 8.38
CA PHE A 24 17.50 -14.84 8.82
C PHE A 24 17.93 -14.72 10.29
N THR A 25 18.38 -13.53 10.66
CA THR A 25 18.84 -13.23 12.02
C THR A 25 17.73 -12.61 12.85
N ILE A 26 17.61 -13.05 14.11
CA ILE A 26 16.86 -12.39 15.17
C ILE A 26 17.91 -11.73 16.08
N GLU A 27 17.83 -10.41 16.24
CA GLU A 27 18.80 -9.65 17.03
C GLU A 27 18.46 -9.67 18.54
N PRO A 28 19.43 -9.43 19.45
CA PRO A 28 19.18 -9.39 20.90
C PRO A 28 18.02 -8.47 21.30
N ASP A 29 17.92 -7.31 20.66
CA ASP A 29 16.88 -6.31 20.92
C ASP A 29 15.48 -6.79 20.48
N ASP A 30 15.42 -7.65 19.45
CA ASP A 30 14.16 -8.25 18.98
C ASP A 30 13.53 -9.13 20.07
N PHE A 31 14.34 -9.90 20.82
CA PHE A 31 13.85 -10.74 21.93
C PHE A 31 13.21 -9.91 23.05
N SER A 32 13.78 -8.75 23.36
CA SER A 32 13.25 -7.83 24.38
C SER A 32 11.86 -7.32 24.02
N PHE A 33 11.58 -7.13 22.72
CA PHE A 33 10.24 -6.79 22.24
C PHE A 33 9.25 -7.96 22.37
N TYR A 34 9.64 -9.18 21.96
CA TYR A 34 8.76 -10.35 22.04
C TYR A 34 8.38 -10.68 23.49
N GLU A 35 9.31 -10.50 24.43
CA GLU A 35 9.04 -10.53 25.87
C GLU A 35 8.01 -9.46 26.30
N LYS A 36 8.20 -8.20 25.89
CA LYS A 36 7.28 -7.07 26.20
C LYS A 36 5.85 -7.35 25.76
N ILE A 37 5.64 -7.97 24.58
CA ILE A 37 4.31 -8.32 24.07
C ILE A 37 3.80 -9.71 24.47
N LYS A 38 4.62 -10.50 25.19
CA LYS A 38 4.35 -11.90 25.57
C LYS A 38 4.06 -12.83 24.39
N ALA A 39 4.76 -12.64 23.28
CA ALA A 39 4.66 -13.47 22.07
C ALA A 39 5.98 -14.26 21.84
N PRO A 40 5.96 -15.40 21.13
CA PRO A 40 7.18 -16.06 20.69
C PRO A 40 7.92 -15.26 19.60
N PRO A 41 9.24 -15.44 19.46
CA PRO A 41 10.00 -14.93 18.32
C PRO A 41 9.49 -15.50 16.97
N PRO A 42 9.68 -14.78 15.85
CA PRO A 42 9.09 -15.11 14.56
C PRO A 42 9.71 -16.36 13.96
N THR A 43 8.87 -17.16 13.28
CA THR A 43 9.33 -18.30 12.47
C THR A 43 9.43 -17.97 10.97
N PHE A 44 8.97 -16.78 10.57
CA PHE A 44 9.03 -16.25 9.21
C PHE A 44 10.04 -15.09 9.15
N CYS A 45 10.88 -15.05 8.10
CA CYS A 45 11.73 -13.89 7.83
C CYS A 45 10.89 -12.64 7.48
N PRO A 46 11.44 -11.43 7.64
CA PRO A 46 10.69 -10.19 7.42
C PRO A 46 10.00 -10.07 6.06
N GLU A 47 10.70 -10.39 4.96
CA GLU A 47 10.12 -10.42 3.60
C GLU A 47 8.85 -11.30 3.53
N CYS A 48 8.90 -12.50 4.11
CA CYS A 48 7.78 -13.43 4.08
C CYS A 48 6.62 -12.99 4.97
N ARG A 49 6.90 -12.29 6.07
CA ARG A 49 5.86 -11.69 6.91
C ARG A 49 5.19 -10.50 6.21
N GLN A 50 5.97 -9.65 5.55
CA GLN A 50 5.46 -8.54 4.75
C GLN A 50 4.51 -9.02 3.65
N ILE A 51 4.94 -10.01 2.88
CA ILE A 51 4.10 -10.67 1.85
C ILE A 51 2.85 -11.30 2.48
N ARG A 52 2.96 -11.93 3.66
CA ARG A 52 1.82 -12.51 4.40
C ARG A 52 0.79 -11.45 4.77
N ARG A 53 1.21 -10.31 5.33
CA ARG A 53 0.31 -9.18 5.66
C ARG A 53 -0.34 -8.59 4.41
N TYR A 54 0.41 -8.45 3.32
CA TYR A 54 -0.12 -7.89 2.07
C TYR A 54 -1.09 -8.82 1.33
N ALA A 55 -0.97 -10.13 1.47
CA ALA A 55 -1.95 -11.09 0.93
C ALA A 55 -3.33 -10.97 1.61
N TRP A 56 -3.41 -10.31 2.76
CA TRP A 56 -4.66 -10.00 3.49
C TRP A 56 -5.24 -8.61 3.16
N ARG A 57 -4.72 -7.94 2.12
CA ARG A 57 -5.12 -6.61 1.71
C ARG A 57 -5.43 -6.56 0.21
N ASN A 58 -6.58 -6.02 -0.13
CA ASN A 58 -6.95 -5.70 -1.51
C ASN A 58 -7.34 -4.23 -1.56
N GLU A 59 -6.51 -3.41 -2.21
CA GLU A 59 -6.87 -2.04 -2.58
C GLU A 59 -7.73 -2.00 -3.86
N ARG A 60 -7.22 -2.52 -4.97
CA ARG A 60 -7.65 -2.15 -6.35
C ARG A 60 -8.62 -3.11 -7.04
N SER A 61 -8.76 -4.34 -6.56
CA SER A 61 -9.61 -5.36 -7.20
C SER A 61 -11.06 -5.20 -6.74
N LEU A 62 -11.86 -4.45 -7.52
CA LEU A 62 -13.25 -4.14 -7.20
C LEU A 62 -14.24 -5.00 -8.00
N PHE A 63 -15.23 -5.54 -7.30
CA PHE A 63 -16.25 -6.44 -7.84
C PHE A 63 -17.63 -5.83 -7.72
N LYS A 64 -18.50 -6.06 -8.71
CA LYS A 64 -19.92 -5.73 -8.64
C LYS A 64 -20.66 -6.84 -7.92
N THR A 65 -21.27 -6.54 -6.78
CA THR A 65 -22.03 -7.49 -5.97
C THR A 65 -23.31 -6.85 -5.43
N THR A 66 -24.08 -7.60 -4.65
CA THR A 66 -25.33 -7.16 -4.02
C THR A 66 -25.16 -7.15 -2.50
N CYS A 67 -25.63 -6.09 -1.83
CA CYS A 67 -25.62 -6.00 -0.37
C CYS A 67 -26.47 -7.12 0.24
N GLY A 68 -25.86 -8.03 0.99
CA GLY A 68 -26.52 -9.18 1.60
C GLY A 68 -27.65 -8.83 2.60
N ASN A 69 -27.74 -7.58 3.05
CA ASN A 69 -28.83 -7.10 3.91
C ASN A 69 -29.94 -6.39 3.11
N CYS A 70 -29.62 -5.29 2.42
CA CYS A 70 -30.62 -4.44 1.75
C CYS A 70 -30.81 -4.67 0.25
N GLN A 71 -30.12 -5.66 -0.34
CA GLN A 71 -30.20 -6.06 -1.74
C GLN A 71 -29.90 -4.95 -2.78
N LYS A 72 -29.26 -3.86 -2.36
CA LYS A 72 -28.72 -2.83 -3.27
C LYS A 72 -27.49 -3.36 -4.01
N ASN A 73 -27.37 -3.03 -5.30
CA ASN A 73 -26.12 -3.21 -6.04
C ASN A 73 -25.03 -2.29 -5.47
N ILE A 74 -23.83 -2.85 -5.29
CA ILE A 74 -22.67 -2.18 -4.69
C ILE A 74 -21.36 -2.64 -5.34
N PHE A 75 -20.31 -1.83 -5.21
CA PHE A 75 -18.94 -2.28 -5.42
C PHE A 75 -18.36 -2.84 -4.12
N SER A 76 -17.49 -3.83 -4.21
CA SER A 76 -16.80 -4.39 -3.04
C SER A 76 -15.39 -4.83 -3.36
N ALA A 77 -14.52 -4.81 -2.35
CA ALA A 77 -13.23 -5.49 -2.37
C ALA A 77 -13.37 -7.03 -2.36
N TYR A 78 -14.58 -7.55 -2.13
CA TYR A 78 -14.88 -8.98 -2.12
C TYR A 78 -15.68 -9.39 -3.36
N PRO A 79 -15.31 -10.51 -4.02
CA PRO A 79 -16.03 -11.00 -5.19
C PRO A 79 -17.39 -11.60 -4.83
N THR A 80 -18.29 -11.67 -5.81
CA THR A 80 -19.65 -12.19 -5.65
C THR A 80 -19.69 -13.67 -5.24
N ALA A 81 -18.61 -14.42 -5.51
CA ALA A 81 -18.42 -15.80 -5.05
C ALA A 81 -17.90 -15.93 -3.60
N SER A 82 -17.80 -14.83 -2.84
CA SER A 82 -17.45 -14.88 -1.42
C SER A 82 -18.49 -15.63 -0.59
N ILE A 83 -18.00 -16.47 0.33
CA ILE A 83 -18.82 -17.35 1.17
C ILE A 83 -19.53 -16.64 2.33
N PHE A 84 -19.04 -15.47 2.74
CA PHE A 84 -19.63 -14.61 3.77
C PHE A 84 -20.53 -13.52 3.15
N PRO A 85 -21.57 -13.04 3.86
CA PRO A 85 -22.36 -11.90 3.40
C PRO A 85 -21.52 -10.62 3.29
N VAL A 86 -21.79 -9.78 2.30
CA VAL A 86 -21.14 -8.48 2.12
C VAL A 86 -22.18 -7.36 2.27
N PHE A 87 -21.95 -6.41 3.18
CA PHE A 87 -22.87 -5.32 3.50
C PHE A 87 -22.34 -3.97 3.02
N CYS A 88 -23.24 -3.16 2.46
CA CYS A 88 -23.00 -1.73 2.24
C CYS A 88 -22.78 -1.00 3.57
N ARG A 89 -22.21 0.21 3.50
CA ARG A 89 -21.80 0.97 4.70
C ARG A 89 -22.95 1.24 5.67
N GLU A 90 -24.13 1.59 5.15
CA GLU A 90 -25.32 1.90 5.95
C GLU A 90 -25.79 0.66 6.72
N CYS A 91 -25.87 -0.49 6.05
CA CYS A 91 -26.28 -1.74 6.69
C CYS A 91 -25.24 -2.23 7.69
N TRP A 92 -23.95 -2.14 7.36
CA TRP A 92 -22.86 -2.49 8.28
C TRP A 92 -22.91 -1.68 9.59
N LEU A 93 -23.17 -0.37 9.48
CA LEU A 93 -23.20 0.52 10.64
C LEU A 93 -24.54 0.53 11.39
N SER A 94 -25.64 0.09 10.76
CA SER A 94 -26.96 -0.02 11.40
C SER A 94 -27.03 -1.11 12.48
N ASP A 95 -28.16 -1.13 13.19
CA ASP A 95 -28.55 -2.18 14.14
C ASP A 95 -29.34 -3.33 13.48
N ALA A 96 -29.37 -3.39 12.14
CA ALA A 96 -30.08 -4.43 11.39
C ALA A 96 -29.42 -5.83 11.47
N TRP A 97 -28.26 -5.94 12.11
CA TRP A 97 -27.54 -7.19 12.34
C TRP A 97 -26.77 -7.12 13.66
N ASP A 98 -26.66 -8.26 14.34
CA ASP A 98 -25.94 -8.38 15.61
C ASP A 98 -24.73 -9.32 15.44
N PRO A 99 -23.48 -8.87 15.66
CA PRO A 99 -22.30 -9.75 15.61
C PRO A 99 -22.33 -10.89 16.65
N PHE A 100 -23.10 -10.78 17.74
CA PHE A 100 -23.29 -11.85 18.72
C PHE A 100 -24.14 -13.01 18.19
N SER A 101 -24.98 -12.81 17.17
CA SER A 101 -25.74 -13.90 16.53
C SER A 101 -24.85 -14.94 15.83
N TYR A 102 -23.57 -14.62 15.62
CA TYR A 102 -22.55 -15.50 15.04
C TYR A 102 -21.61 -16.11 16.10
N ALA A 103 -21.82 -15.81 17.38
CA ALA A 103 -20.98 -16.30 18.48
C ALA A 103 -20.88 -17.85 18.49
N GLN A 104 -19.72 -18.35 18.88
CA GLN A 104 -19.50 -19.79 19.07
C GLN A 104 -18.66 -20.05 20.33
N ASP A 105 -18.95 -21.17 20.99
CA ASP A 105 -18.11 -21.68 22.08
C ASP A 105 -16.74 -22.13 21.55
N TYR A 106 -15.71 -21.99 22.40
CA TYR A 106 -14.37 -22.47 22.09
C TYR A 106 -14.27 -23.99 22.28
N ASP A 107 -13.85 -24.70 21.24
CA ASP A 107 -13.69 -26.16 21.21
C ASP A 107 -12.20 -26.55 21.35
N PHE A 108 -11.81 -27.08 22.52
CA PHE A 108 -10.44 -27.55 22.79
C PHE A 108 -10.08 -28.86 22.06
N SER A 109 -10.95 -29.42 21.22
CA SER A 109 -10.62 -30.53 20.33
C SER A 109 -10.12 -30.10 18.94
N LYS A 110 -10.15 -28.79 18.64
CA LYS A 110 -9.89 -28.23 17.29
C LYS A 110 -8.88 -27.09 17.29
N PRO A 111 -7.92 -27.03 16.34
CA PRO A 111 -7.00 -25.90 16.21
C PRO A 111 -7.73 -24.55 16.10
N PHE A 112 -7.22 -23.52 16.77
CA PHE A 112 -7.86 -22.19 16.82
C PHE A 112 -8.24 -21.63 15.44
N PHE A 113 -7.34 -21.72 14.46
CA PHE A 113 -7.58 -21.13 13.13
C PHE A 113 -8.67 -21.87 12.32
N GLU A 114 -8.97 -23.14 12.62
CA GLU A 114 -10.14 -23.83 12.05
C GLU A 114 -11.44 -23.21 12.58
N GLN A 115 -11.50 -23.01 13.91
CA GLN A 115 -12.64 -22.39 14.58
C GLN A 115 -12.81 -20.93 14.13
N PHE A 116 -11.71 -20.17 14.07
CA PHE A 116 -11.71 -18.81 13.54
C PHE A 116 -12.22 -18.76 12.10
N LYS A 117 -11.77 -19.67 11.21
CA LYS A 117 -12.27 -19.73 9.83
C LYS A 117 -13.79 -19.94 9.80
N LYS A 118 -14.32 -20.86 10.60
CA LYS A 118 -15.77 -21.14 10.68
C LYS A 118 -16.61 -19.92 11.10
N LEU A 119 -16.06 -19.04 11.95
CA LEU A 119 -16.67 -17.74 12.29
C LEU A 119 -16.49 -16.74 11.13
N PHE A 120 -15.26 -16.65 10.61
CA PHE A 120 -14.87 -15.71 9.56
C PHE A 120 -15.69 -15.90 8.27
N ASP A 121 -16.00 -17.14 7.91
CA ASP A 121 -16.78 -17.51 6.73
C ASP A 121 -18.27 -17.17 6.85
N LYS A 122 -18.77 -16.78 8.04
CA LYS A 122 -20.19 -16.52 8.31
C LYS A 122 -20.50 -15.07 8.66
N VAL A 123 -19.67 -14.43 9.47
CA VAL A 123 -19.88 -13.05 9.90
C VAL A 123 -19.84 -12.14 8.65
N PRO A 124 -20.78 -11.20 8.48
CA PRO A 124 -20.78 -10.29 7.34
C PRO A 124 -19.48 -9.47 7.23
N ARG A 125 -19.25 -8.84 6.07
CA ARG A 125 -18.12 -7.94 5.82
C ARG A 125 -18.58 -6.59 5.30
N LEU A 126 -17.89 -5.52 5.73
CA LEU A 126 -18.06 -4.20 5.13
C LEU A 126 -17.49 -4.19 3.70
N HIS A 127 -18.32 -3.88 2.71
CA HIS A 127 -18.01 -3.96 1.28
C HIS A 127 -16.71 -3.26 0.83
N LEU A 128 -16.44 -2.06 1.32
CA LEU A 128 -15.27 -1.21 1.08
C LEU A 128 -14.91 -0.51 2.40
N PHE A 129 -13.63 -0.36 2.69
CA PHE A 129 -13.17 0.27 3.92
C PHE A 129 -13.18 1.80 3.75
N GLN A 130 -14.32 2.42 4.10
CA GLN A 130 -14.56 3.86 3.91
C GLN A 130 -15.06 4.54 5.20
N ALA A 131 -14.42 5.64 5.58
CA ALA A 131 -14.79 6.44 6.75
C ALA A 131 -15.06 7.90 6.35
N ASN A 132 -16.27 8.41 6.63
CA ASN A 132 -16.65 9.80 6.35
C ASN A 132 -16.31 10.24 4.91
N SER A 133 -16.75 9.47 3.92
CA SER A 133 -16.49 9.73 2.50
C SER A 133 -17.77 9.92 1.71
N THR A 134 -17.75 10.79 0.70
CA THR A 134 -18.91 11.11 -0.15
C THR A 134 -18.54 11.06 -1.63
N ASN A 135 -19.49 10.64 -2.49
CA ASN A 135 -19.29 10.50 -3.94
C ASN A 135 -17.98 9.77 -4.28
N SER A 136 -17.77 8.57 -3.71
CA SER A 136 -16.48 7.86 -3.76
C SER A 136 -16.63 6.34 -3.88
N ASP A 137 -17.70 5.89 -4.53
CA ASP A 137 -18.17 4.48 -4.53
C ASP A 137 -17.20 3.48 -5.19
N TYR A 138 -16.21 4.00 -5.93
CA TYR A 138 -15.18 3.24 -6.65
C TYR A 138 -13.80 3.28 -5.95
N SER A 139 -13.75 3.69 -4.68
CA SER A 139 -12.50 3.94 -3.97
C SER A 139 -12.47 3.20 -2.64
N ASN A 140 -11.37 2.52 -2.35
CA ASN A 140 -11.24 1.64 -1.19
C ASN A 140 -10.11 2.09 -0.27
N ILE A 141 -10.28 1.86 1.03
CA ILE A 141 -9.35 2.27 2.08
C ILE A 141 -9.16 3.81 2.02
N ILE A 142 -10.27 4.52 2.18
CA ILE A 142 -10.32 5.99 2.14
C ILE A 142 -10.96 6.58 3.40
N ARG A 143 -10.54 7.79 3.77
CA ARG A 143 -11.03 8.48 4.97
C ARG A 143 -11.12 9.99 4.78
N ASP A 144 -12.24 10.58 5.24
CA ASP A 144 -12.46 12.04 5.23
C ASP A 144 -12.33 12.60 3.79
N CYS A 145 -13.03 11.99 2.83
CA CYS A 145 -12.81 12.18 1.39
C CYS A 145 -14.08 12.61 0.63
N LYS A 146 -13.91 13.30 -0.50
CA LYS A 146 -15.01 13.71 -1.39
C LYS A 146 -14.59 13.60 -2.85
N ASN A 147 -15.49 13.12 -3.73
CA ASN A 147 -15.22 12.99 -5.17
C ASN A 147 -13.94 12.18 -5.48
N VAL A 148 -13.70 11.07 -4.76
CA VAL A 148 -12.50 10.24 -4.94
C VAL A 148 -12.85 9.02 -5.77
N TYR A 149 -12.25 8.88 -6.95
CA TYR A 149 -12.60 7.88 -7.97
C TYR A 149 -11.41 6.97 -8.30
N LEU A 150 -11.62 5.64 -8.21
CA LEU A 150 -10.60 4.60 -8.47
C LEU A 150 -9.25 4.93 -7.83
N SER A 151 -9.29 5.47 -6.61
CA SER A 151 -8.12 5.86 -5.84
C SER A 151 -8.13 5.22 -4.46
N TYR A 152 -6.93 4.94 -3.93
CA TYR A 152 -6.77 3.96 -2.86
C TYR A 152 -5.77 4.44 -1.80
N SER A 153 -6.02 4.13 -0.53
CA SER A 153 -5.21 4.65 0.58
C SER A 153 -5.15 6.20 0.59
N VAL A 154 -6.31 6.85 0.52
CA VAL A 154 -6.44 8.32 0.45
C VAL A 154 -7.05 8.87 1.74
N VAL A 155 -6.48 9.95 2.27
CA VAL A 155 -6.91 10.57 3.54
C VAL A 155 -7.01 12.08 3.37
N ILE A 156 -8.14 12.67 3.80
CA ILE A 156 -8.39 14.13 3.80
C ILE A 156 -8.11 14.74 2.40
N ALA A 157 -8.89 14.34 1.39
CA ALA A 157 -8.69 14.76 0.00
C ALA A 157 -10.01 14.93 -0.76
N GLU A 158 -9.98 15.78 -1.80
CA GLU A 158 -11.13 16.12 -2.65
C GLU A 158 -10.74 16.06 -4.14
N ASP A 159 -11.61 15.59 -5.03
CA ASP A 159 -11.37 15.53 -6.49
C ASP A 159 -10.08 14.76 -6.87
N VAL A 160 -9.98 13.49 -6.47
CA VAL A 160 -8.79 12.63 -6.69
C VAL A 160 -9.14 11.40 -7.52
N HIS A 161 -8.43 11.20 -8.63
CA HIS A 161 -8.70 10.19 -9.64
C HIS A 161 -7.49 9.26 -9.87
N TYR A 162 -7.73 7.94 -9.99
CA TYR A 162 -6.76 6.90 -10.38
C TYR A 162 -5.48 6.77 -9.51
N SER A 163 -5.47 7.35 -8.31
CA SER A 163 -4.24 7.62 -7.55
C SER A 163 -4.06 6.71 -6.33
N LYS A 164 -2.88 6.69 -5.71
CA LYS A 164 -2.59 5.92 -4.48
C LYS A 164 -1.72 6.70 -3.49
N ASN A 165 -2.00 6.53 -2.19
CA ASN A 165 -1.28 7.19 -1.10
C ASN A 165 -1.30 8.72 -1.24
N ILE A 166 -2.49 9.30 -1.13
CA ILE A 166 -2.71 10.74 -1.32
C ILE A 166 -3.18 11.34 0.00
N ASP A 167 -2.50 12.38 0.46
CA ASP A 167 -2.91 13.22 1.59
C ASP A 167 -3.15 14.67 1.12
N HIS A 168 -4.15 15.35 1.69
CA HIS A 168 -4.34 16.80 1.61
C HIS A 168 -4.34 17.44 0.20
N SER A 169 -4.72 16.70 -0.85
CA SER A 169 -4.54 17.12 -2.25
C SER A 169 -5.87 17.30 -3.01
N ARG A 170 -5.86 18.07 -4.11
CA ARG A 170 -7.03 18.36 -4.95
C ARG A 170 -6.76 18.35 -6.47
N GLN A 171 -7.71 17.85 -7.25
CA GLN A 171 -7.63 17.76 -8.73
C GLN A 171 -6.38 17.00 -9.17
N ILE A 172 -6.26 15.77 -8.67
CA ILE A 172 -5.11 14.88 -8.89
C ILE A 172 -5.52 13.74 -9.79
N PHE A 173 -4.76 13.52 -10.86
CA PHE A 173 -4.93 12.37 -11.73
C PHE A 173 -3.69 11.47 -11.66
N ASP A 174 -3.92 10.16 -11.63
CA ASP A 174 -2.88 9.17 -11.93
C ASP A 174 -1.59 9.30 -11.09
N SER A 175 -1.66 9.66 -9.81
CA SER A 175 -0.47 9.94 -8.99
C SER A 175 -0.23 8.92 -7.88
N LEU A 176 0.99 8.87 -7.36
CA LEU A 176 1.46 7.90 -6.37
C LEU A 176 2.28 8.60 -5.27
N CYS A 177 1.90 8.39 -4.02
CA CYS A 177 2.58 8.92 -2.84
C CYS A 177 2.77 10.45 -2.93
N ILE A 178 1.68 11.22 -2.82
CA ILE A 178 1.76 12.69 -2.81
C ILE A 178 1.02 13.33 -1.64
N ASP A 179 1.53 14.49 -1.21
CA ASP A 179 0.99 15.31 -0.13
C ASP A 179 0.80 16.77 -0.57
N ALA A 180 -0.30 17.40 -0.15
CA ALA A 180 -0.60 18.81 -0.35
C ALA A 180 -0.44 19.34 -1.80
N CYS A 181 -0.73 18.51 -2.81
CA CYS A 181 -0.59 18.89 -4.23
C CYS A 181 -1.91 19.36 -4.84
N GLU A 182 -1.85 20.22 -5.86
CA GLU A 182 -3.01 20.72 -6.59
C GLU A 182 -2.80 20.74 -8.11
N ARG A 183 -3.83 20.32 -8.88
CA ARG A 183 -3.82 20.29 -10.37
C ARG A 183 -2.60 19.59 -10.97
N CYS A 184 -2.26 18.44 -10.41
CA CYS A 184 -1.10 17.65 -10.83
C CYS A 184 -1.53 16.32 -11.46
N ALA A 185 -0.75 15.80 -12.39
CA ALA A 185 -0.95 14.45 -12.93
C ALA A 185 0.34 13.67 -13.10
N TYR A 186 0.26 12.36 -12.87
CA TYR A 186 1.39 11.44 -13.02
C TYR A 186 2.60 11.84 -12.16
N LEU A 187 2.35 12.27 -10.92
CA LEU A 187 3.41 12.51 -9.93
C LEU A 187 3.73 11.23 -9.16
N VAL A 188 5.01 11.01 -8.88
CA VAL A 188 5.51 9.94 -8.01
C VAL A 188 6.42 10.57 -6.94
N TYR A 189 6.09 10.44 -5.66
CA TYR A 189 6.79 11.16 -4.57
C TYR A 189 6.74 12.69 -4.75
N GLY A 190 5.53 13.24 -4.70
CA GLY A 190 5.25 14.67 -4.83
C GLY A 190 4.86 15.33 -3.51
N ALA A 191 5.32 16.55 -3.22
CA ALA A 191 4.86 17.28 -2.04
C ALA A 191 4.71 18.78 -2.32
N ASN A 192 3.55 19.36 -2.00
CA ASN A 192 3.30 20.82 -2.14
C ASN A 192 3.50 21.34 -3.58
N ASN A 193 3.21 20.52 -4.60
CA ASN A 193 3.37 20.90 -6.00
C ASN A 193 2.06 21.47 -6.60
N TYR A 194 2.20 22.33 -7.60
CA TYR A 194 1.09 22.97 -8.32
C TYR A 194 1.36 22.95 -9.83
N ASP A 195 0.38 22.62 -10.67
CA ASP A 195 0.53 22.49 -12.13
C ASP A 195 1.83 21.74 -12.51
N THR A 196 2.08 20.61 -11.86
CA THR A 196 3.28 19.79 -12.09
C THR A 196 2.88 18.43 -12.62
N PHE A 197 3.51 18.01 -13.73
CA PHE A 197 3.08 16.86 -14.51
C PHE A 197 4.24 15.90 -14.79
N TYR A 198 3.96 14.59 -14.79
CA TYR A 198 4.93 13.53 -15.14
C TYR A 198 6.30 13.72 -14.47
N SER A 199 6.32 13.80 -13.15
CA SER A 199 7.53 14.16 -12.39
C SER A 199 7.69 13.30 -11.14
N VAL A 200 8.94 13.05 -10.75
CA VAL A 200 9.33 12.08 -9.72
C VAL A 200 10.22 12.76 -8.67
N TYR A 201 10.00 12.50 -7.39
CA TYR A 201 10.72 13.15 -6.27
C TYR A 201 10.68 14.70 -6.34
N THR A 202 9.48 15.27 -6.46
CA THR A 202 9.30 16.73 -6.60
C THR A 202 8.70 17.36 -5.35
N ARG A 203 9.27 18.49 -4.89
CA ARG A 203 8.69 19.24 -3.77
C ARG A 203 8.64 20.75 -4.02
N THR A 204 7.50 21.37 -3.74
CA THR A 204 7.29 22.82 -3.91
C THR A 204 7.59 23.26 -5.36
N CYS A 205 7.21 22.42 -6.33
CA CYS A 205 7.37 22.72 -7.75
C CYS A 205 6.10 23.35 -8.35
N LEU A 206 6.30 24.23 -9.35
CA LEU A 206 5.24 25.03 -9.97
C LEU A 206 5.35 25.01 -11.49
N ASN A 207 4.24 24.86 -12.22
CA ASN A 207 4.15 24.99 -13.69
C ASN A 207 5.23 24.20 -14.44
N SER A 208 5.44 22.93 -14.08
CA SER A 208 6.63 22.16 -14.49
C SER A 208 6.32 20.76 -15.00
N TYR A 209 7.20 20.22 -15.83
CA TYR A 209 6.99 18.93 -16.51
C TYR A 209 8.29 18.12 -16.51
N PHE A 210 8.19 16.79 -16.38
CA PHE A 210 9.35 15.89 -16.52
C PHE A 210 10.51 16.27 -15.58
N LEU A 211 10.21 16.50 -14.30
CA LEU A 211 11.22 16.78 -13.28
C LEU A 211 11.59 15.54 -12.48
N PHE A 212 12.89 15.34 -12.24
CA PHE A 212 13.40 14.27 -11.38
C PHE A 212 14.20 14.85 -10.20
N ASP A 213 13.81 14.56 -8.96
CA ASP A 213 14.52 15.04 -7.77
C ASP A 213 14.70 16.57 -7.77
N CYS A 214 13.60 17.32 -7.84
CA CYS A 214 13.61 18.79 -7.93
C CYS A 214 12.87 19.43 -6.75
N VAL A 215 13.46 20.46 -6.14
CA VAL A 215 12.90 21.13 -4.96
C VAL A 215 12.87 22.65 -5.15
N ASN A 216 11.71 23.25 -4.84
CA ASN A 216 11.46 24.69 -4.95
C ASN A 216 11.78 25.23 -6.36
N CYS A 217 11.23 24.59 -7.39
CA CYS A 217 11.51 24.91 -8.79
C CYS A 217 10.25 25.36 -9.53
N SER A 218 10.34 26.38 -10.39
CA SER A 218 9.17 26.91 -11.10
C SER A 218 9.43 27.12 -12.58
N ASN A 219 8.49 26.71 -13.43
CA ASN A 219 8.67 26.77 -14.89
C ASN A 219 9.95 26.02 -15.29
N CYS A 220 10.03 24.73 -14.95
CA CYS A 220 11.13 23.85 -15.34
C CYS A 220 10.61 22.67 -16.19
N PHE A 221 11.42 22.21 -17.13
CA PHE A 221 11.07 21.16 -18.09
C PHE A 221 12.20 20.17 -18.28
N MET A 222 11.90 18.86 -18.25
CA MET A 222 12.84 17.77 -18.54
C MET A 222 14.17 17.93 -17.78
N SER A 223 14.10 18.15 -16.47
CA SER A 223 15.28 18.56 -15.69
C SER A 223 15.38 17.84 -14.35
N SER A 224 16.61 17.52 -13.96
CA SER A 224 16.88 16.75 -12.75
C SER A 224 17.76 17.46 -11.71
N ASN A 225 17.67 17.01 -10.46
CA ASN A 225 18.51 17.41 -9.34
C ASN A 225 18.53 18.94 -9.05
N LEU A 226 17.48 19.69 -9.43
CA LEU A 226 17.47 21.15 -9.29
C LEU A 226 17.05 21.62 -7.90
N ARG A 227 17.67 22.71 -7.42
CA ARG A 227 17.32 23.39 -6.16
C ARG A 227 17.14 24.89 -6.38
N ASN A 228 15.97 25.42 -6.03
CA ASN A 228 15.69 26.87 -6.07
C ASN A 228 15.91 27.51 -7.47
N LYS A 229 15.48 26.81 -8.54
CA LYS A 229 15.65 27.25 -9.94
C LYS A 229 14.33 27.62 -10.61
N GLN A 230 14.42 28.43 -11.66
CA GLN A 230 13.28 28.77 -12.50
C GLN A 230 13.70 28.94 -13.96
N TYR A 231 12.80 28.67 -14.91
CA TYR A 231 13.08 28.77 -16.35
C TYR A 231 14.26 27.87 -16.79
N VAL A 232 14.25 26.62 -16.34
CA VAL A 232 15.26 25.61 -16.69
C VAL A 232 14.67 24.59 -17.67
N PHE A 233 15.34 24.37 -18.79
CA PHE A 233 14.92 23.43 -19.82
C PHE A 233 16.08 22.47 -20.10
N ARG A 234 15.89 21.17 -19.92
CA ARG A 234 16.96 20.15 -20.06
C ARG A 234 18.22 20.47 -19.25
N ASN A 235 18.04 20.79 -17.96
CA ASN A 235 19.08 21.23 -17.02
C ASN A 235 19.81 22.54 -17.38
N GLU A 236 19.50 23.19 -18.51
CA GLU A 236 20.07 24.47 -18.91
C GLU A 236 19.19 25.65 -18.47
N GLN A 237 19.82 26.73 -17.99
CA GLN A 237 19.15 27.94 -17.51
C GLN A 237 18.87 28.88 -18.69
N TYR A 238 17.59 29.26 -18.87
CA TYR A 238 17.15 30.22 -19.89
C TYR A 238 16.64 31.52 -19.26
N SER A 239 16.46 32.56 -20.09
CA SER A 239 15.57 33.67 -19.74
C SER A 239 14.10 33.21 -19.75
N LYS A 240 13.22 34.02 -19.15
CA LYS A 240 11.79 33.73 -19.12
C LYS A 240 11.20 33.64 -20.53
N GLU A 241 11.53 34.60 -21.38
CA GLU A 241 10.99 34.75 -22.72
C GLU A 241 11.46 33.62 -23.66
N GLU A 242 12.70 33.16 -23.51
CA GLU A 242 13.22 31.99 -24.22
C GLU A 242 12.57 30.69 -23.73
N TYR A 243 12.42 30.52 -22.42
CA TYR A 243 11.74 29.35 -21.84
C TYR A 243 10.27 29.27 -22.30
N GLU A 244 9.52 30.37 -22.21
CA GLU A 244 8.12 30.43 -22.66
C GLU A 244 7.98 30.08 -24.15
N LYS A 245 8.95 30.49 -24.98
CA LYS A 245 9.02 30.09 -26.39
C LYS A 245 9.28 28.58 -26.54
N LEU A 246 10.29 28.04 -25.86
CA LEU A 246 10.64 26.62 -25.91
C LEU A 246 9.47 25.71 -25.50
N ILE A 247 8.74 26.07 -24.45
CA ILE A 247 7.55 25.33 -24.00
C ILE A 247 6.40 25.45 -25.00
N LYS A 248 6.16 26.63 -25.57
CA LYS A 248 5.10 26.82 -26.57
C LYS A 248 5.36 26.07 -27.88
N GLU A 249 6.61 25.79 -28.20
CA GLU A 249 7.01 24.91 -29.31
C GLU A 249 6.84 23.41 -28.99
N LYS A 250 6.63 23.03 -27.72
CA LYS A 250 6.24 21.66 -27.34
C LYS A 250 4.73 21.50 -27.39
N ASN A 251 4.24 20.80 -28.41
CA ASN A 251 2.85 20.33 -28.41
C ASN A 251 2.69 19.15 -27.45
N LEU A 252 2.58 19.46 -26.15
CA LEU A 252 2.35 18.48 -25.08
C LEU A 252 0.99 17.78 -25.19
N GLY A 253 0.09 18.24 -26.05
CA GLY A 253 -1.20 17.60 -26.32
C GLY A 253 -1.12 16.40 -27.28
N SER A 254 0.01 16.20 -27.97
CA SER A 254 0.26 15.05 -28.86
C SER A 254 0.72 13.83 -28.08
N TYR A 255 -0.01 12.71 -28.20
CA TYR A 255 0.38 11.44 -27.57
C TYR A 255 1.75 10.95 -28.03
N LYS A 256 2.06 11.03 -29.34
CA LYS A 256 3.38 10.63 -29.88
C LYS A 256 4.52 11.44 -29.29
N ILE A 257 4.41 12.77 -29.29
CA ILE A 257 5.42 13.65 -28.69
C ILE A 257 5.54 13.36 -27.19
N PHE A 258 4.42 13.14 -26.51
CA PHE A 258 4.41 12.83 -25.08
C PHE A 258 5.08 11.47 -24.78
N GLU A 259 4.90 10.46 -25.62
CA GLU A 259 5.56 9.16 -25.48
C GLU A 259 7.08 9.25 -25.73
N GLU A 260 7.52 10.09 -26.67
CA GLU A 260 8.94 10.41 -26.87
C GLU A 260 9.54 11.12 -25.64
N LEU A 261 8.82 12.09 -25.08
CA LEU A 261 9.24 12.79 -23.85
C LEU A 261 9.28 11.86 -22.63
N ILE A 262 8.36 10.89 -22.51
CA ILE A 262 8.46 9.86 -21.45
C ILE A 262 9.75 9.05 -21.59
N LYS A 263 10.10 8.60 -22.81
CA LYS A 263 11.36 7.85 -23.05
C LYS A 263 12.60 8.69 -22.75
N GLU A 264 12.57 9.98 -23.09
CA GLU A 264 13.61 10.94 -22.74
C GLU A 264 13.74 11.10 -21.21
N PHE A 265 12.61 11.23 -20.52
CA PHE A 265 12.56 11.35 -19.07
C PHE A 265 13.04 10.08 -18.36
N ASP A 266 12.66 8.90 -18.84
CA ASP A 266 13.15 7.62 -18.32
C ASP A 266 14.69 7.56 -18.36
N ASN A 267 15.29 7.97 -19.48
CA ASN A 267 16.75 8.10 -19.60
C ASN A 267 17.33 9.19 -18.68
N LEU A 268 16.67 10.35 -18.58
CA LEU A 268 17.07 11.41 -17.64
C LEU A 268 17.11 10.87 -16.21
N THR A 269 16.09 10.13 -15.74
CA THR A 269 16.10 9.56 -14.39
C THR A 269 17.30 8.64 -14.20
N GLN A 270 17.53 7.65 -15.07
CA GLN A 270 18.62 6.68 -14.96
C GLN A 270 20.02 7.31 -14.94
N THR A 271 20.20 8.43 -15.66
CA THR A 271 21.49 9.15 -15.78
C THR A 271 21.66 10.27 -14.75
N SER A 272 20.64 10.57 -13.96
CA SER A 272 20.69 11.60 -12.92
C SER A 272 21.44 11.12 -11.68
N ILE A 273 21.73 12.04 -10.75
CA ILE A 273 22.33 11.68 -9.47
C ILE A 273 21.23 11.22 -8.52
N HIS A 274 21.34 9.99 -8.01
CA HIS A 274 20.44 9.45 -7.01
C HIS A 274 21.05 9.55 -5.61
N LYS A 275 20.24 10.01 -4.65
CA LYS A 275 20.59 9.94 -3.23
C LYS A 275 20.48 8.48 -2.76
N TYR A 276 21.48 7.97 -2.04
CA TYR A 276 21.47 6.58 -1.53
C TYR A 276 20.21 6.23 -0.70
N ALA A 277 19.67 7.17 0.05
CA ALA A 277 18.40 7.05 0.74
C ALA A 277 17.84 8.44 1.07
N ASP A 278 16.52 8.62 0.90
CA ASP A 278 15.82 9.82 1.33
C ASP A 278 15.64 9.84 2.85
N ILE A 279 16.68 10.28 3.55
CA ILE A 279 16.70 10.43 5.00
C ILE A 279 16.72 11.93 5.35
N ILE A 280 15.79 12.34 6.22
CA ILE A 280 15.63 13.70 6.74
C ILE A 280 15.58 13.62 8.28
N LYS A 281 16.40 14.43 8.97
CA LYS A 281 16.35 14.62 10.44
C LYS A 281 16.21 13.32 11.27
N SER A 282 16.96 12.27 10.91
CA SER A 282 16.81 10.94 11.53
C SER A 282 18.13 10.42 12.10
N THR A 283 18.06 9.65 13.20
CA THR A 283 19.22 9.16 13.96
C THR A 283 19.10 7.65 14.19
N ASN A 284 20.12 6.87 13.80
CA ASN A 284 20.10 5.40 13.85
C ASN A 284 18.90 4.81 13.06
N ALA A 285 18.90 4.97 11.72
CA ALA A 285 17.77 4.63 10.86
C ALA A 285 18.20 3.99 9.51
N THR A 286 17.39 3.11 8.90
CA THR A 286 17.68 2.48 7.58
C THR A 286 16.43 2.48 6.66
N GLY A 287 16.52 3.11 5.48
CA GLY A 287 15.40 3.54 4.58
C GLY A 287 14.77 2.47 3.68
N HIS A 288 13.95 2.77 2.65
CA HIS A 288 13.62 4.01 1.89
C HIS A 288 12.61 5.02 2.52
N ALA A 289 12.80 6.31 2.20
CA ALA A 289 12.02 7.50 2.59
C ALA A 289 11.63 7.62 4.09
N LEU A 290 12.52 8.27 4.86
CA LEU A 290 12.43 8.49 6.30
C LEU A 290 12.55 9.98 6.65
N ALA A 291 11.61 10.53 7.42
CA ALA A 291 11.73 11.87 8.00
C ALA A 291 11.38 11.90 9.51
N ASN A 292 12.22 12.57 10.31
CA ASN A 292 12.07 12.69 11.77
C ASN A 292 11.99 11.32 12.51
N VAL A 293 12.93 10.41 12.25
CA VAL A 293 12.92 9.04 12.80
C VAL A 293 14.11 8.73 13.71
N LYS A 294 13.90 8.01 14.82
CA LYS A 294 14.96 7.54 15.73
C LYS A 294 14.87 6.03 15.98
N ASN A 295 15.99 5.31 15.90
CA ASN A 295 16.06 3.85 16.08
C ASN A 295 15.10 3.07 15.15
N ALA A 296 15.38 3.04 13.85
CA ALA A 296 14.58 2.29 12.88
C ALA A 296 15.42 1.40 11.97
N HIS A 297 14.99 0.15 11.73
CA HIS A 297 15.76 -0.80 10.92
C HIS A 297 14.93 -1.37 9.76
N SER A 298 15.34 -1.02 8.54
CA SER A 298 14.79 -1.42 7.24
C SER A 298 13.30 -1.11 7.03
N CYS A 299 12.95 0.16 6.79
CA CYS A 299 11.56 0.64 6.60
C CYS A 299 11.37 1.33 5.26
N PHE A 300 10.22 1.17 4.59
CA PHE A 300 10.09 1.52 3.16
C PHE A 300 9.05 2.61 2.81
N GLU A 301 8.59 3.40 3.81
CA GLU A 301 8.17 4.82 3.69
C GLU A 301 7.55 5.29 5.03
N ALA A 302 8.09 6.34 5.68
CA ALA A 302 7.85 6.61 7.10
C ALA A 302 8.15 8.06 7.58
N TYR A 303 7.31 8.60 8.48
CA TYR A 303 7.40 9.97 9.03
C TYR A 303 7.07 10.01 10.55
N ASP A 304 7.80 10.81 11.34
CA ASP A 304 7.61 11.11 12.78
C ASP A 304 7.51 9.88 13.72
N MET A 305 8.62 9.15 13.96
CA MET A 305 8.61 7.88 14.73
C MET A 305 9.86 7.56 15.57
N GLU A 306 9.69 6.70 16.58
CA GLU A 306 10.77 6.11 17.39
C GLU A 306 10.56 4.57 17.52
N ASN A 307 11.63 3.76 17.40
CA ASN A 307 11.65 2.29 17.59
C ASN A 307 10.77 1.44 16.62
N VAL A 308 11.16 1.32 15.34
CA VAL A 308 10.35 0.63 14.29
C VAL A 308 11.15 -0.30 13.36
N LYS A 309 10.59 -1.46 12.98
CA LYS A 309 11.16 -2.43 12.01
C LYS A 309 10.15 -2.79 10.88
N TRP A 310 10.64 -2.92 9.64
CA TRP A 310 9.93 -3.44 8.43
C TRP A 310 8.49 -2.95 8.15
N THR A 311 8.27 -1.63 8.12
CA THR A 311 6.95 -1.00 7.87
C THR A 311 6.83 -0.24 6.55
N SER A 312 5.58 0.09 6.21
CA SER A 312 5.15 0.99 5.14
C SER A 312 3.98 1.89 5.62
N ARG A 313 4.14 3.22 5.44
CA ARG A 313 3.23 4.36 5.72
C ARG A 313 2.58 4.42 7.12
N CYS A 314 3.16 5.20 8.03
CA CYS A 314 2.74 5.30 9.43
C CYS A 314 2.73 6.75 9.94
N PHE A 315 1.91 7.06 10.96
CA PHE A 315 2.07 8.29 11.77
C PHE A 315 1.92 8.04 13.29
N ALA A 316 2.99 8.38 14.03
CA ALA A 316 3.14 8.35 15.49
C ALA A 316 2.88 6.99 16.18
N ILE A 317 3.86 6.07 16.17
CA ILE A 317 3.85 4.76 16.86
C ILE A 317 4.93 4.67 17.96
N LYS A 318 4.73 3.91 19.07
CA LYS A 318 5.78 3.49 20.05
C LYS A 318 5.50 2.11 20.71
N ASP A 319 5.89 0.92 20.27
CA ASP A 319 6.97 0.41 19.40
C ASP A 319 6.37 -0.73 18.55
N SER A 320 6.93 -1.08 17.39
CA SER A 320 6.20 -1.93 16.41
C SER A 320 7.12 -2.85 15.58
N TYR A 321 6.64 -4.07 15.31
CA TYR A 321 7.42 -5.17 14.70
C TYR A 321 6.77 -5.84 13.49
N ASP A 322 5.80 -5.15 12.87
CA ASP A 322 5.69 -5.01 11.41
C ASP A 322 4.21 -4.69 11.05
N VAL A 323 3.96 -3.51 10.46
CA VAL A 323 2.62 -2.96 10.23
C VAL A 323 2.51 -2.39 8.81
N ASN A 324 1.43 -2.70 8.10
CA ASN A 324 1.15 -2.18 6.76
C ASN A 324 -0.01 -1.17 6.82
N ASN A 325 0.33 0.05 7.25
CA ASN A 325 -0.44 1.29 7.27
C ASN A 325 -1.22 1.64 8.56
N THR A 326 -0.87 2.77 9.20
CA THR A 326 -1.53 3.32 10.41
C THR A 326 -1.48 4.86 10.49
N GLY A 327 -2.28 5.47 11.38
CA GLY A 327 -2.45 6.92 11.55
C GLY A 327 -2.39 7.41 13.01
N LEU A 328 -2.48 8.74 13.16
CA LEU A 328 -2.07 9.56 14.31
C LEU A 328 -2.38 8.99 15.72
N GLY A 329 -1.34 8.45 16.39
CA GLY A 329 -1.30 8.26 17.85
C GLY A 329 -1.32 6.80 18.33
N SER A 330 -0.67 5.89 17.61
CA SER A 330 -0.67 4.44 17.80
C SER A 330 0.28 3.93 18.91
N GLU A 331 -0.15 2.94 19.70
CA GLU A 331 0.72 2.01 20.47
C GLU A 331 0.02 0.63 20.51
N LEU A 332 0.63 -0.55 20.41
CA LEU A 332 1.98 -1.05 20.20
C LEU A 332 1.71 -2.37 19.44
N CYS A 333 2.13 -2.51 18.18
CA CYS A 333 1.46 -3.39 17.20
C CYS A 333 2.39 -4.41 16.52
N TYR A 334 1.95 -5.67 16.44
CA TYR A 334 2.66 -6.79 15.81
C TYR A 334 1.70 -7.95 15.52
N GLU A 335 1.34 -8.34 14.29
CA GLU A 335 1.44 -7.66 13.00
C GLU A 335 0.04 -7.11 12.60
N TYR A 336 -0.07 -6.00 11.86
CA TYR A 336 -1.40 -5.37 11.60
C TYR A 336 -1.50 -4.65 10.24
N THR A 337 -2.71 -4.59 9.68
CA THR A 337 -3.14 -3.70 8.59
C THR A 337 -4.66 -3.47 8.76
N SER A 338 -5.29 -2.31 8.62
CA SER A 338 -4.84 -0.90 8.52
C SER A 338 -6.07 -0.01 8.73
N GLY A 339 -6.01 1.28 9.03
CA GLY A 339 -5.23 1.95 10.07
C GLY A 339 -6.23 2.49 11.12
N GLY A 340 -5.80 2.83 12.33
CA GLY A 340 -6.69 3.24 13.44
C GLY A 340 -6.56 4.71 13.87
N THR A 341 -7.34 5.12 14.88
CA THR A 341 -7.20 6.42 15.57
C THR A 341 -6.33 6.31 16.81
N THR A 342 -6.81 5.62 17.85
CA THR A 342 -6.07 5.43 19.11
C THR A 342 -6.11 3.96 19.49
N MET A 343 -4.97 3.30 19.45
CA MET A 343 -4.85 1.87 19.73
C MET A 343 -3.97 1.68 20.96
N SER A 344 -4.27 0.67 21.76
CA SER A 344 -3.40 0.23 22.87
C SER A 344 -3.28 -1.28 22.85
N LYS A 345 -2.16 -1.78 22.29
CA LYS A 345 -1.82 -3.19 22.14
C LYS A 345 -2.84 -3.99 21.30
N VAL A 346 -2.59 -3.98 20.00
CA VAL A 346 -3.35 -4.71 18.98
C VAL A 346 -2.40 -5.68 18.30
N LEU A 347 -2.57 -6.98 18.55
CA LEU A 347 -1.68 -8.02 18.05
C LEU A 347 -2.40 -8.88 17.01
N PHE A 348 -1.67 -9.20 15.93
CA PHE A 348 -2.09 -10.08 14.84
C PHE A 348 -3.57 -9.90 14.43
N SER A 349 -3.94 -8.68 14.03
CA SER A 349 -5.34 -8.23 13.85
C SER A 349 -5.51 -7.37 12.58
N LEU A 350 -6.76 -7.13 12.16
CA LEU A 350 -7.12 -6.54 10.85
C LEU A 350 -8.10 -5.36 10.95
N ALA A 351 -7.94 -4.37 10.06
CA ALA A 351 -8.92 -3.36 9.66
C ALA A 351 -9.85 -2.84 10.77
N LEU A 352 -9.29 -2.14 11.77
CA LEU A 352 -10.05 -1.61 12.91
C LEU A 352 -10.67 -0.24 12.59
N LEU A 353 -11.94 -0.06 12.95
CA LEU A 353 -12.75 1.11 12.57
C LEU A 353 -12.71 2.28 13.57
N SER A 354 -12.25 2.05 14.80
CA SER A 354 -12.27 3.03 15.90
C SER A 354 -11.29 2.63 17.00
N ALA A 355 -11.09 3.51 17.99
CA ALA A 355 -10.18 3.26 19.10
C ALA A 355 -10.48 1.92 19.82
N SER A 356 -9.45 1.15 20.20
CA SER A 356 -9.59 -0.19 20.78
C SER A 356 -8.32 -0.65 21.50
N SER A 357 -8.43 -1.60 22.46
CA SER A 357 -7.29 -2.05 23.28
C SER A 357 -7.32 -3.53 23.68
N GLU A 358 -6.15 -4.17 23.83
CA GLU A 358 -6.03 -5.61 24.15
C GLU A 358 -6.81 -6.48 23.13
N LEU A 359 -6.49 -6.33 21.84
CA LEU A 359 -7.07 -7.09 20.74
C LEU A 359 -6.09 -8.13 20.19
N TYR A 360 -6.60 -9.34 19.98
CA TYR A 360 -5.86 -10.51 19.51
C TYR A 360 -6.69 -11.19 18.41
N TYR A 361 -6.10 -11.52 17.27
CA TYR A 361 -6.76 -12.24 16.17
C TYR A 361 -8.10 -11.66 15.72
N SER A 362 -8.28 -10.33 15.82
CA SER A 362 -9.58 -9.69 15.65
C SER A 362 -9.65 -8.82 14.39
N GLY A 363 -10.85 -8.62 13.83
CA GLY A 363 -11.04 -7.93 12.55
C GLY A 363 -12.32 -7.09 12.45
N TRP A 364 -12.27 -5.92 11.81
CA TRP A 364 -13.44 -5.05 11.57
C TRP A 364 -14.18 -4.64 12.87
N CYS A 365 -13.50 -4.71 14.02
CA CYS A 365 -14.00 -4.27 15.31
C CYS A 365 -13.79 -2.76 15.51
N GLY A 366 -14.47 -2.18 16.50
CA GLY A 366 -14.26 -0.78 16.90
C GLY A 366 -14.81 -0.45 18.28
N GLY A 367 -14.22 0.54 18.97
CA GLY A 367 -14.67 0.99 20.29
C GLY A 367 -14.61 -0.08 21.38
N SER A 368 -13.78 -1.13 21.20
CA SER A 368 -13.88 -2.38 21.97
C SER A 368 -12.56 -2.76 22.63
N SER A 369 -12.61 -3.61 23.65
CA SER A 369 -11.41 -4.06 24.36
C SER A 369 -11.45 -5.55 24.74
N ASN A 370 -10.29 -6.15 25.03
CA ASN A 370 -10.21 -7.55 25.50
C ASN A 370 -10.95 -8.53 24.55
N LEU A 371 -10.52 -8.57 23.29
CA LEU A 371 -11.10 -9.43 22.26
C LEU A 371 -10.10 -10.47 21.75
N PHE A 372 -10.55 -11.71 21.60
CA PHE A 372 -9.75 -12.81 21.03
C PHE A 372 -10.49 -13.49 19.87
N GLY A 373 -9.93 -13.48 18.67
CA GLY A 373 -10.54 -14.15 17.51
C GLY A 373 -11.88 -13.56 17.06
N CYS A 374 -12.17 -12.30 17.39
CA CYS A 374 -13.49 -11.69 17.18
C CYS A 374 -13.60 -10.90 15.87
N PHE A 375 -14.81 -10.74 15.36
CA PHE A 375 -15.06 -10.05 14.10
C PHE A 375 -16.32 -9.20 14.10
N GLY A 376 -16.20 -7.94 13.66
CA GLY A 376 -17.34 -7.01 13.54
C GLY A 376 -17.92 -6.50 14.88
N ILE A 377 -17.26 -6.80 16.00
CA ILE A 377 -17.70 -6.40 17.34
C ILE A 377 -17.51 -4.89 17.55
N ARG A 378 -18.56 -4.20 18.01
CA ARG A 378 -18.59 -2.75 18.20
C ARG A 378 -19.03 -2.38 19.62
N ASN A 379 -18.24 -1.55 20.32
CA ASN A 379 -18.53 -1.06 21.68
C ASN A 379 -18.78 -2.16 22.73
N LYS A 380 -17.94 -3.22 22.74
CA LYS A 380 -18.05 -4.36 23.67
C LYS A 380 -16.67 -4.78 24.22
N GLN A 381 -16.68 -5.69 25.19
CA GLN A 381 -15.48 -6.16 25.85
C GLN A 381 -15.59 -7.61 26.33
N TYR A 382 -14.45 -8.26 26.57
CA TYR A 382 -14.33 -9.64 27.07
C TYR A 382 -15.04 -10.64 26.15
N CYS A 383 -14.59 -10.71 24.90
CA CYS A 383 -15.19 -11.59 23.88
C CYS A 383 -14.17 -12.54 23.27
N ILE A 384 -14.59 -13.79 23.02
CA ILE A 384 -13.80 -14.83 22.36
C ILE A 384 -14.68 -15.45 21.27
N LEU A 385 -14.20 -15.47 20.02
CA LEU A 385 -14.94 -15.98 18.86
C LEU A 385 -16.38 -15.42 18.78
N ASN A 386 -16.50 -14.11 18.94
CA ASN A 386 -17.74 -13.34 19.08
C ASN A 386 -18.63 -13.66 20.29
N LYS A 387 -18.36 -14.67 21.11
CA LYS A 387 -19.10 -14.88 22.36
C LYS A 387 -18.60 -13.90 23.44
N GLN A 388 -19.52 -13.21 24.12
CA GLN A 388 -19.18 -12.39 25.29
C GLN A 388 -19.16 -13.23 26.57
N TYR A 389 -18.22 -12.93 27.46
CA TYR A 389 -17.98 -13.58 28.74
C TYR A 389 -18.02 -12.55 29.88
N THR A 390 -18.09 -13.00 31.13
CA THR A 390 -17.68 -12.14 32.25
C THR A 390 -16.18 -11.87 32.18
N LYS A 391 -15.71 -10.88 32.95
CA LYS A 391 -14.28 -10.59 33.04
C LYS A 391 -13.52 -11.80 33.62
N GLU A 392 -14.07 -12.40 34.65
CA GLU A 392 -13.48 -13.51 35.41
C GLU A 392 -13.38 -14.77 34.53
N GLU A 393 -14.44 -15.10 33.80
CA GLU A 393 -14.44 -16.21 32.83
C GLU A 393 -13.42 -16.00 31.70
N TYR A 394 -13.34 -14.76 31.17
CA TYR A 394 -12.38 -14.40 30.13
C TYR A 394 -10.94 -14.54 30.62
N GLU A 395 -10.63 -13.99 31.80
CA GLU A 395 -9.30 -14.07 32.42
C GLU A 395 -8.89 -15.52 32.76
N GLU A 396 -9.85 -16.40 33.06
CA GLU A 396 -9.58 -17.83 33.31
C GLU A 396 -9.36 -18.65 32.02
N ILE A 397 -10.14 -18.39 30.96
CA ILE A 397 -10.11 -19.22 29.74
C ILE A 397 -9.02 -18.80 28.73
N LEU A 398 -8.68 -17.50 28.64
CA LEU A 398 -7.71 -16.98 27.67
C LEU A 398 -6.33 -17.69 27.76
N PRO A 399 -5.72 -17.88 28.96
CA PRO A 399 -4.43 -18.57 29.08
C PRO A 399 -4.48 -20.02 28.57
N LYS A 400 -5.59 -20.73 28.82
CA LYS A 400 -5.81 -22.11 28.37
C LYS A 400 -5.88 -22.18 26.83
N ILE A 401 -6.51 -21.18 26.20
CA ILE A 401 -6.58 -21.05 24.74
C ILE A 401 -5.18 -20.79 24.15
N ILE A 402 -4.38 -19.92 24.78
CA ILE A 402 -3.00 -19.64 24.33
C ILE A 402 -2.12 -20.89 24.45
N GLU A 403 -2.22 -21.64 25.54
CA GLU A 403 -1.51 -22.93 25.69
C GLU A 403 -1.96 -23.94 24.63
N HIS A 404 -3.27 -24.06 24.40
CA HIS A 404 -3.85 -24.92 23.38
C HIS A 404 -3.35 -24.57 21.96
N MET A 405 -3.24 -23.30 21.59
CA MET A 405 -2.67 -22.87 20.30
C MET A 405 -1.19 -23.26 20.12
N ASN A 406 -0.46 -23.48 21.20
CA ASN A 406 0.94 -23.88 21.16
C ASN A 406 1.12 -25.40 21.12
N SER A 407 0.26 -26.15 21.80
CA SER A 407 0.26 -27.61 21.85
C SER A 407 -0.47 -28.27 20.67
N MET A 408 -1.54 -27.63 20.16
CA MET A 408 -2.29 -28.01 18.96
C MET A 408 -2.27 -26.85 17.92
N PRO A 409 -1.12 -26.62 17.26
CA PRO A 409 -1.02 -25.58 16.24
C PRO A 409 -1.86 -25.92 14.99
N TYR A 410 -2.26 -24.88 14.27
CA TYR A 410 -2.84 -25.07 12.94
C TYR A 410 -1.73 -25.39 11.93
N VAL A 411 -1.93 -26.42 11.11
CA VAL A 411 -1.02 -26.81 10.03
C VAL A 411 -1.67 -26.43 8.70
N GLY A 412 -1.06 -25.47 8.02
CA GLY A 412 -1.53 -24.92 6.76
C GLY A 412 -1.22 -25.78 5.54
N ALA A 413 -1.76 -25.38 4.39
CA ALA A 413 -1.77 -26.11 3.11
C ALA A 413 -0.38 -26.49 2.56
N ASN A 414 0.68 -25.86 3.06
CA ASN A 414 2.08 -26.10 2.67
C ASN A 414 2.96 -26.61 3.84
N GLY A 415 2.35 -27.23 4.86
CA GLY A 415 3.04 -27.67 6.08
C GLY A 415 3.51 -26.51 6.97
N ARG A 416 3.03 -25.29 6.71
CA ARG A 416 3.30 -24.10 7.53
C ARG A 416 2.63 -24.25 8.89
N ILE A 417 3.33 -23.96 9.97
CA ILE A 417 2.83 -24.15 11.33
C ILE A 417 2.46 -22.79 11.92
N TYR A 418 1.21 -22.63 12.34
CA TYR A 418 0.67 -21.41 12.93
C TYR A 418 0.31 -21.64 14.39
N LYS A 419 1.06 -20.95 15.27
CA LYS A 419 0.92 -20.94 16.73
C LYS A 419 0.40 -19.59 17.20
N PHE A 420 0.14 -19.45 18.51
CA PHE A 420 -0.04 -18.13 19.11
C PHE A 420 1.19 -17.25 18.83
N GLY A 421 0.96 -15.99 18.44
CA GLY A 421 2.02 -15.05 18.02
C GLY A 421 2.24 -14.99 16.50
N GLU A 422 1.86 -16.01 15.74
CA GLU A 422 1.88 -15.93 14.27
C GLU A 422 0.66 -15.16 13.75
N PHE A 423 0.85 -14.35 12.72
CA PHE A 423 -0.25 -13.69 11.98
C PHE A 423 -1.07 -14.71 11.18
N PHE A 424 -2.22 -14.27 10.66
CA PHE A 424 -3.17 -15.14 9.97
C PHE A 424 -2.54 -15.93 8.79
N PRO A 425 -2.95 -17.19 8.56
CA PRO A 425 -2.50 -18.00 7.43
C PRO A 425 -2.83 -17.38 6.06
N PHE A 426 -2.06 -17.73 5.03
CA PHE A 426 -2.27 -17.22 3.66
C PHE A 426 -3.60 -17.71 3.08
N GLU A 427 -3.86 -19.00 3.25
CA GLU A 427 -5.03 -19.73 2.79
C GLU A 427 -6.35 -19.26 3.41
N LEU A 428 -6.29 -18.59 4.56
CA LEU A 428 -7.48 -18.02 5.22
C LEU A 428 -7.80 -16.60 4.73
N SER A 429 -6.95 -15.98 3.90
CA SER A 429 -7.23 -14.65 3.36
C SER A 429 -8.49 -14.68 2.49
N PRO A 430 -9.39 -13.68 2.60
CA PRO A 430 -10.53 -13.53 1.70
C PRO A 430 -10.12 -13.13 0.28
N PHE A 431 -8.85 -12.77 0.07
CA PHE A 431 -8.29 -12.34 -1.21
C PHE A 431 -7.30 -13.39 -1.75
N ALA A 432 -7.27 -13.54 -3.06
CA ALA A 432 -6.19 -14.24 -3.77
C ALA A 432 -4.92 -13.40 -3.82
N TYR A 433 -3.76 -14.06 -3.99
CA TYR A 433 -2.47 -13.39 -4.09
C TYR A 433 -2.46 -12.39 -5.26
N ASN A 434 -2.88 -12.83 -6.44
CA ASN A 434 -2.87 -12.06 -7.68
C ASN A 434 -3.87 -10.89 -7.70
N GLU A 435 -4.85 -10.84 -6.79
CA GLU A 435 -5.78 -9.71 -6.63
C GLU A 435 -5.42 -8.78 -5.46
N SER A 436 -4.48 -9.21 -4.61
CA SER A 436 -4.02 -8.50 -3.40
C SER A 436 -2.85 -7.56 -3.67
N ASP A 437 -2.60 -6.67 -2.71
CA ASP A 437 -1.43 -5.78 -2.67
C ASP A 437 -0.10 -6.56 -2.64
N ALA A 438 -0.10 -7.87 -2.32
CA ALA A 438 1.11 -8.69 -2.39
C ALA A 438 1.61 -8.86 -3.83
N GLN A 439 0.71 -8.89 -4.82
CA GLN A 439 1.07 -8.91 -6.23
C GLN A 439 1.64 -7.57 -6.70
N GLU A 440 1.20 -6.44 -6.12
CA GLU A 440 1.79 -5.12 -6.40
C GLU A 440 3.24 -5.04 -5.90
N LEU A 441 3.49 -5.58 -4.70
CA LEU A 441 4.78 -5.51 -4.03
C LEU A 441 5.79 -6.54 -4.54
N SER A 442 5.33 -7.77 -4.77
CA SER A 442 6.14 -8.93 -5.12
C SER A 442 5.40 -9.72 -6.21
N PRO A 443 5.39 -9.23 -7.46
CA PRO A 443 4.68 -9.90 -8.55
C PRO A 443 5.14 -11.35 -8.69
N LEU A 444 4.17 -12.27 -8.71
CA LEU A 444 4.41 -13.68 -9.01
C LEU A 444 3.62 -14.09 -10.25
N SER A 445 4.13 -15.06 -10.99
CA SER A 445 3.37 -15.79 -12.00
C SER A 445 2.33 -16.71 -11.36
N GLU A 446 1.31 -17.10 -12.13
CA GLU A 446 0.30 -18.08 -11.71
C GLU A 446 0.94 -19.38 -11.20
N GLU A 447 1.95 -19.90 -11.91
CA GLU A 447 2.65 -21.13 -11.54
C GLU A 447 3.34 -20.99 -10.18
N GLU A 448 4.02 -19.87 -9.93
CA GLU A 448 4.67 -19.61 -8.64
C GLU A 448 3.67 -19.46 -7.48
N ILE A 449 2.51 -18.85 -7.71
CA ILE A 449 1.44 -18.71 -6.70
C ILE A 449 0.88 -20.10 -6.35
N LYS A 450 0.57 -20.91 -7.38
CA LYS A 450 0.06 -22.29 -7.22
C LYS A 450 1.11 -23.19 -6.54
N ASN A 451 2.38 -23.11 -6.93
CA ASN A 451 3.50 -23.82 -6.29
C ASN A 451 3.73 -23.40 -4.83
N LYS A 452 3.55 -22.12 -4.48
CA LYS A 452 3.63 -21.63 -3.08
C LYS A 452 2.37 -21.93 -2.25
N ARG A 453 1.36 -22.61 -2.83
CA ARG A 453 0.03 -22.87 -2.22
C ARG A 453 -0.55 -21.59 -1.60
N TYR A 454 -0.48 -20.49 -2.34
CA TYR A 454 -1.23 -19.28 -2.02
C TYR A 454 -2.57 -19.32 -2.77
N ASN A 455 -3.57 -18.59 -2.27
CA ASN A 455 -4.85 -18.45 -2.96
C ASN A 455 -4.61 -17.80 -4.33
N PHE A 456 -5.18 -18.35 -5.40
CA PHE A 456 -5.15 -17.78 -6.75
C PHE A 456 -6.57 -17.65 -7.27
N ARG A 457 -6.87 -16.57 -8.01
CA ARG A 457 -8.16 -16.38 -8.69
C ARG A 457 -7.92 -16.26 -10.18
N GLU A 458 -8.54 -17.17 -10.94
CA GLU A 458 -8.64 -17.07 -12.40
C GLU A 458 -9.34 -15.77 -12.80
N ALA A 459 -8.90 -15.11 -13.88
CA ALA A 459 -9.53 -13.86 -14.33
C ALA A 459 -10.98 -14.10 -14.79
N GLU A 460 -11.92 -13.28 -14.32
CA GLU A 460 -13.31 -13.34 -14.76
C GLU A 460 -13.45 -12.87 -16.22
N GLU A 461 -14.17 -13.64 -17.05
CA GLU A 461 -14.54 -13.22 -18.40
C GLU A 461 -15.44 -11.98 -18.35
N LYS A 462 -14.92 -10.85 -18.86
CA LYS A 462 -15.64 -9.58 -18.84
C LYS A 462 -16.56 -9.45 -20.04
N LYS A 463 -17.85 -9.31 -19.77
CA LYS A 463 -18.91 -9.17 -20.78
C LYS A 463 -19.11 -7.69 -21.14
N TYR A 464 -18.26 -7.18 -22.02
CA TYR A 464 -18.48 -5.92 -22.72
C TYR A 464 -17.95 -6.01 -24.17
N GLU A 465 -18.49 -5.15 -25.02
CA GLU A 465 -18.02 -4.96 -26.38
C GLU A 465 -17.05 -3.77 -26.40
N ILE A 466 -15.88 -3.94 -27.00
CA ILE A 466 -14.92 -2.86 -27.22
C ILE A 466 -15.40 -2.07 -28.43
N THR A 467 -15.62 -0.77 -28.28
CA THR A 467 -16.13 0.10 -29.35
C THR A 467 -15.04 0.91 -30.04
N LYS A 468 -13.86 1.05 -29.40
CA LYS A 468 -12.71 1.81 -29.93
C LYS A 468 -11.38 1.16 -29.52
N SER A 469 -10.39 1.11 -30.42
CA SER A 469 -9.03 0.77 -30.01
C SER A 469 -8.37 1.96 -29.31
N SER A 470 -7.48 1.71 -28.35
CA SER A 470 -6.61 2.78 -27.81
C SER A 470 -5.73 3.43 -28.89
N GLU A 471 -5.38 2.68 -29.94
CA GLU A 471 -4.65 3.18 -31.11
C GLU A 471 -5.48 4.15 -31.97
N ASP A 472 -6.82 4.06 -31.94
CA ASP A 472 -7.76 4.90 -32.70
C ASP A 472 -8.13 6.21 -31.98
N ILE A 473 -7.62 6.43 -30.77
CA ILE A 473 -7.80 7.72 -30.09
C ILE A 473 -6.95 8.76 -30.85
N PRO A 474 -7.47 9.97 -31.14
CA PRO A 474 -6.71 11.04 -31.78
C PRO A 474 -5.38 11.33 -31.07
N ASP A 475 -4.34 11.62 -31.86
CA ASP A 475 -3.02 11.92 -31.32
C ASP A 475 -3.03 13.20 -30.48
N LEU A 476 -3.68 14.25 -30.99
CA LEU A 476 -3.80 15.55 -30.36
C LEU A 476 -5.04 15.60 -29.46
N ILE A 477 -4.90 16.14 -28.24
CA ILE A 477 -6.01 16.34 -27.29
C ILE A 477 -7.09 17.31 -27.82
N GLU A 478 -6.73 18.25 -28.70
CA GLU A 478 -7.67 19.18 -29.34
C GLU A 478 -8.60 18.48 -30.35
N ASP A 479 -8.15 17.39 -30.98
CA ASP A 479 -8.93 16.56 -31.91
C ASP A 479 -9.87 15.56 -31.19
N VAL A 480 -9.83 15.51 -29.86
CA VAL A 480 -10.66 14.57 -29.07
C VAL A 480 -12.07 15.14 -28.88
N GLU A 481 -13.02 14.62 -29.65
CA GLU A 481 -14.46 14.90 -29.49
C GLU A 481 -15.05 14.24 -28.22
N ASP A 482 -16.13 14.81 -27.69
CA ASP A 482 -16.75 14.37 -26.43
C ASP A 482 -17.45 13.00 -26.56
N GLU A 483 -17.66 12.52 -27.79
CA GLU A 483 -18.00 11.13 -28.16
C GLU A 483 -17.14 10.10 -27.42
N ILE A 484 -15.86 10.40 -27.13
CA ILE A 484 -14.94 9.53 -26.38
C ILE A 484 -15.50 9.07 -25.02
N LEU A 485 -16.38 9.87 -24.40
CA LEU A 485 -17.02 9.55 -23.13
C LEU A 485 -17.98 8.35 -23.24
N LYS A 486 -18.49 8.05 -24.44
CA LYS A 486 -19.40 6.93 -24.71
C LYS A 486 -18.63 5.63 -25.01
N GLU A 487 -17.36 5.73 -25.38
CA GLU A 487 -16.55 4.62 -25.87
C GLU A 487 -16.11 3.67 -24.76
N ILE A 488 -15.93 2.39 -25.13
CA ILE A 488 -15.24 1.36 -24.35
C ILE A 488 -13.93 1.07 -25.08
N ILE A 489 -12.84 1.55 -24.51
CA ILE A 489 -11.51 1.62 -25.13
C ILE A 489 -10.70 0.38 -24.77
N SER A 490 -10.11 -0.29 -25.76
CA SER A 490 -9.20 -1.43 -25.54
C SER A 490 -7.93 -1.03 -24.77
N CYS A 491 -7.49 -1.85 -23.82
CA CYS A 491 -6.17 -1.70 -23.21
C CYS A 491 -5.11 -2.49 -24.01
N PRO A 492 -3.98 -1.89 -24.44
CA PRO A 492 -2.97 -2.57 -25.27
C PRO A 492 -2.47 -3.92 -24.72
N HIS A 493 -2.34 -4.03 -23.39
CA HIS A 493 -1.91 -5.27 -22.72
C HIS A 493 -2.92 -6.42 -22.74
N LYS A 494 -4.18 -6.22 -23.17
CA LYS A 494 -5.21 -7.27 -23.39
C LYS A 494 -5.56 -8.23 -22.23
N GLY A 495 -4.93 -8.10 -21.06
CA GLY A 495 -5.03 -9.06 -19.94
C GLY A 495 -3.76 -9.85 -19.67
N GLU A 496 -2.76 -9.76 -20.55
CA GLU A 496 -1.60 -10.66 -20.62
C GLU A 496 -0.46 -10.28 -19.65
N CYS A 497 -0.47 -9.07 -19.09
CA CYS A 497 0.51 -8.61 -18.10
C CYS A 497 0.09 -8.92 -16.65
N LEU A 498 1.06 -9.06 -15.75
CA LEU A 498 0.83 -9.28 -14.30
C LEU A 498 0.14 -8.11 -13.56
N HIS A 499 -0.12 -6.99 -14.24
CA HIS A 499 -0.59 -5.71 -13.68
C HIS A 499 -2.11 -5.61 -13.47
N GLN A 500 -2.80 -6.74 -13.22
CA GLN A 500 -4.27 -6.79 -13.08
C GLN A 500 -5.01 -6.00 -14.19
N CYS A 501 -4.58 -6.18 -15.44
CA CYS A 501 -5.08 -5.38 -16.57
C CYS A 501 -6.61 -5.47 -16.67
N THR A 502 -7.29 -4.33 -16.79
CA THR A 502 -8.76 -4.33 -16.86
C THR A 502 -9.31 -4.77 -18.21
N THR A 503 -8.43 -4.96 -19.20
CA THR A 503 -8.59 -5.27 -20.65
C THR A 503 -9.33 -4.22 -21.48
N ALA A 504 -10.21 -3.42 -20.87
CA ALA A 504 -10.74 -2.17 -21.41
C ALA A 504 -10.94 -1.10 -20.33
N PHE A 505 -11.16 0.14 -20.73
CA PHE A 505 -11.43 1.30 -19.86
C PHE A 505 -12.33 2.33 -20.55
N ARG A 506 -12.73 3.37 -19.80
CA ARG A 506 -13.50 4.54 -20.28
C ARG A 506 -12.85 5.81 -19.74
N ILE A 507 -13.05 6.93 -20.43
CA ILE A 507 -12.67 8.27 -19.97
C ILE A 507 -13.87 8.90 -19.26
N THR A 508 -13.66 9.60 -18.14
CA THR A 508 -14.74 10.37 -17.46
C THR A 508 -14.80 11.82 -17.94
N GLU A 509 -15.89 12.52 -17.66
CA GLU A 509 -16.04 13.95 -17.99
C GLU A 509 -14.96 14.80 -17.30
N GLU A 510 -14.65 14.50 -16.04
CA GLU A 510 -13.58 15.18 -15.28
C GLU A 510 -12.20 14.88 -15.87
N GLU A 511 -11.96 13.63 -16.29
CA GLU A 511 -10.71 13.21 -16.93
C GLU A 511 -10.52 13.95 -18.28
N LEU A 512 -11.52 13.90 -19.16
CA LEU A 512 -11.48 14.60 -20.46
C LEU A 512 -11.28 16.11 -20.27
N LYS A 513 -12.02 16.73 -19.35
CA LYS A 513 -11.88 18.15 -19.02
C LYS A 513 -10.48 18.48 -18.49
N PHE A 514 -9.93 17.65 -17.60
CA PHE A 514 -8.58 17.84 -17.05
C PHE A 514 -7.51 17.77 -18.15
N TYR A 515 -7.54 16.73 -18.99
CA TYR A 515 -6.57 16.56 -20.08
C TYR A 515 -6.67 17.71 -21.11
N LYS A 516 -7.89 18.11 -21.52
CA LYS A 516 -8.10 19.28 -22.39
C LYS A 516 -7.61 20.60 -21.75
N THR A 517 -7.88 20.83 -20.47
CA THR A 517 -7.51 22.09 -19.77
C THR A 517 -5.99 22.27 -19.65
N HIS A 518 -5.23 21.18 -19.46
CA HIS A 518 -3.78 21.21 -19.28
C HIS A 518 -2.98 20.89 -20.55
N ASN A 519 -3.65 20.74 -21.71
CA ASN A 519 -3.04 20.34 -22.99
C ASN A 519 -2.17 19.07 -22.87
N LEU A 520 -2.77 17.99 -22.36
CA LEU A 520 -2.13 16.68 -22.17
C LEU A 520 -2.91 15.60 -22.95
N PRO A 521 -2.27 14.58 -23.54
CA PRO A 521 -2.97 13.56 -24.32
C PRO A 521 -3.79 12.62 -23.44
N LEU A 522 -4.89 12.10 -23.98
CA LEU A 522 -5.64 11.06 -23.30
C LEU A 522 -4.81 9.77 -23.12
N PRO A 523 -5.00 9.07 -21.98
CA PRO A 523 -4.31 7.82 -21.69
C PRO A 523 -4.65 6.72 -22.71
N ARG A 524 -3.64 5.92 -23.08
CA ARG A 524 -3.81 4.73 -23.93
C ARG A 524 -3.94 3.42 -23.15
N PHE A 525 -3.53 3.42 -21.89
CA PHE A 525 -3.57 2.25 -21.02
C PHE A 525 -4.67 2.38 -19.96
N CYS A 526 -5.24 1.25 -19.54
CA CYS A 526 -6.21 1.24 -18.46
C CYS A 526 -5.60 1.71 -17.12
N PRO A 527 -6.42 2.19 -16.15
CA PRO A 527 -5.92 2.73 -14.88
C PRO A 527 -4.96 1.82 -14.12
N ASN A 528 -5.18 0.50 -14.13
CA ASN A 528 -4.27 -0.44 -13.48
C ASN A 528 -2.92 -0.50 -14.20
N CYS A 529 -2.89 -0.60 -15.53
CA CYS A 529 -1.64 -0.61 -16.29
C CYS A 529 -0.88 0.72 -16.16
N ARG A 530 -1.58 1.86 -16.11
CA ARG A 530 -1.00 3.18 -15.78
C ARG A 530 -0.38 3.20 -14.37
N HIS A 531 -1.10 2.68 -13.38
CA HIS A 531 -0.61 2.58 -12.00
C HIS A 531 0.66 1.71 -11.90
N TYR A 532 0.66 0.51 -12.48
CA TYR A 532 1.84 -0.35 -12.42
C TYR A 532 3.05 0.25 -13.15
N LYS A 533 2.87 0.98 -14.27
CA LYS A 533 3.97 1.73 -14.90
C LYS A 533 4.56 2.80 -13.95
N ARG A 534 3.75 3.43 -13.09
CA ARG A 534 4.28 4.38 -12.08
C ARG A 534 5.08 3.69 -10.98
N LEU A 535 4.81 2.42 -10.69
CA LEU A 535 5.58 1.66 -9.70
C LEU A 535 7.01 1.34 -10.17
N GLU A 536 7.30 1.47 -11.46
CA GLU A 536 8.66 1.29 -12.00
C GLU A 536 9.61 2.40 -11.50
N TYR A 537 9.09 3.61 -11.22
CA TYR A 537 9.83 4.69 -10.55
C TYR A 537 9.91 4.53 -9.01
N ARG A 538 9.16 3.59 -8.42
CA ARG A 538 9.28 3.28 -6.99
C ARG A 538 10.45 2.31 -6.79
N ASN A 539 11.35 2.66 -5.88
CA ASN A 539 12.40 1.75 -5.46
C ASN A 539 11.82 0.50 -4.78
N PRO A 540 12.36 -0.70 -5.07
CA PRO A 540 11.90 -1.93 -4.45
C PRO A 540 12.09 -1.90 -2.93
N TRP A 541 11.19 -2.54 -2.20
CA TRP A 541 11.20 -2.60 -0.72
C TRP A 541 12.17 -3.65 -0.20
N LYS A 542 13.44 -3.43 -0.52
CA LYS A 542 14.58 -4.23 -0.12
C LYS A 542 15.80 -3.32 -0.05
N LEU A 543 16.78 -3.71 0.74
CA LEU A 543 18.07 -3.02 0.83
C LEU A 543 19.19 -3.92 0.30
N TRP A 544 20.19 -3.27 -0.28
CA TRP A 544 21.43 -3.84 -0.75
C TRP A 544 22.59 -2.97 -0.30
N HIS A 545 23.70 -3.61 0.03
CA HIS A 545 24.96 -2.96 0.31
C HIS A 545 25.58 -2.42 -1.00
N ARG A 546 25.86 -1.12 -1.05
CA ARG A 546 26.56 -0.46 -2.18
C ARG A 546 27.60 0.53 -1.68
N LYS A 547 28.50 0.92 -2.61
CA LYS A 547 29.48 1.98 -2.42
C LYS A 547 29.04 3.24 -3.15
N CYS A 548 29.50 4.40 -2.68
CA CYS A 548 29.33 5.67 -3.38
C CYS A 548 29.94 5.60 -4.79
N MET A 549 29.21 6.09 -5.79
CA MET A 549 29.68 6.12 -7.19
C MET A 549 30.41 7.41 -7.57
N LYS A 550 30.59 8.34 -6.63
CA LYS A 550 31.41 9.54 -6.85
C LYS A 550 32.90 9.17 -6.80
N GLU A 551 33.67 9.66 -7.75
CA GLU A 551 35.13 9.50 -7.77
C GLU A 551 35.77 9.95 -6.44
N GLU A 552 36.83 9.26 -6.04
CA GLU A 552 37.56 9.46 -4.77
C GLU A 552 36.72 9.29 -3.47
N CYS A 553 35.47 8.81 -3.55
CA CYS A 553 34.63 8.51 -2.39
C CYS A 553 34.61 7.02 -2.03
N TYR A 554 35.13 6.68 -0.84
CA TYR A 554 35.17 5.30 -0.33
C TYR A 554 34.01 4.95 0.63
N ASN A 555 32.96 5.79 0.69
CA ASN A 555 31.83 5.56 1.59
C ASN A 555 30.96 4.38 1.10
N GLU A 556 30.47 3.58 2.04
CA GLU A 556 29.58 2.44 1.82
C GLU A 556 28.26 2.65 2.59
N PHE A 557 27.16 2.10 2.08
CA PHE A 557 25.82 2.28 2.63
C PHE A 557 24.86 1.17 2.20
N GLU A 558 23.78 1.01 2.96
CA GLU A 558 22.61 0.23 2.54
C GLU A 558 21.65 1.14 1.75
N THR A 559 21.15 0.66 0.61
CA THR A 559 20.28 1.42 -0.30
C THR A 559 19.25 0.53 -0.99
N SER A 560 18.14 1.10 -1.44
CA SER A 560 17.11 0.42 -2.23
C SER A 560 17.42 0.32 -3.74
N TYR A 561 18.53 0.92 -4.19
CA TYR A 561 19.04 0.74 -5.55
C TYR A 561 19.88 -0.55 -5.61
N ALA A 562 19.33 -1.63 -6.17
CA ALA A 562 20.06 -2.89 -6.32
C ALA A 562 21.35 -2.74 -7.18
N PRO A 563 22.44 -3.49 -6.91
CA PRO A 563 23.74 -3.32 -7.60
C PRO A 563 23.71 -3.48 -9.12
N GLU A 564 22.75 -4.23 -9.65
CA GLU A 564 22.52 -4.46 -11.08
C GLU A 564 21.81 -3.32 -11.81
N ARG A 565 21.24 -2.34 -11.08
CA ARG A 565 20.53 -1.21 -11.69
C ARG A 565 21.49 -0.10 -12.14
N PRO A 566 21.17 0.63 -13.23
CA PRO A 566 22.09 1.57 -13.87
C PRO A 566 22.28 2.90 -13.12
N GLU A 567 21.48 3.21 -12.09
CA GLU A 567 21.47 4.55 -11.50
C GLU A 567 22.78 4.91 -10.80
N ILE A 568 23.16 6.19 -10.89
CA ILE A 568 24.34 6.76 -10.24
C ILE A 568 24.01 7.11 -8.79
N VAL A 569 24.43 6.28 -7.84
CA VAL A 569 24.06 6.43 -6.43
C VAL A 569 25.18 7.07 -5.60
N TYR A 570 24.90 8.24 -5.01
CA TYR A 570 25.83 8.98 -4.15
C TYR A 570 25.44 8.91 -2.67
N CYS A 571 26.45 8.84 -1.80
CA CYS A 571 26.28 9.01 -0.36
C CYS A 571 25.82 10.45 -0.03
N GLU A 572 25.26 10.67 1.16
CA GLU A 572 24.73 11.97 1.63
C GLU A 572 25.65 13.15 1.28
N LYS A 573 26.94 13.05 1.63
CA LYS A 573 27.91 14.14 1.45
C LYS A 573 28.15 14.46 -0.03
N CYS A 574 28.43 13.45 -0.85
CA CYS A 574 28.70 13.66 -2.27
C CYS A 574 27.45 14.15 -3.00
N TYR A 575 26.28 13.60 -2.66
CA TYR A 575 25.01 14.09 -3.17
C TYR A 575 24.79 15.57 -2.82
N GLN A 576 25.01 15.97 -1.56
CA GLN A 576 24.87 17.37 -1.14
C GLN A 576 25.82 18.31 -1.88
N GLN A 577 27.07 17.91 -2.10
CA GLN A 577 28.09 18.72 -2.78
C GLN A 577 27.83 18.99 -4.27
N GLU A 578 26.99 18.18 -4.91
CA GLU A 578 26.73 18.25 -6.36
C GLU A 578 25.36 18.86 -6.67
N VAL A 579 24.45 18.91 -5.68
CA VAL A 579 23.04 19.30 -5.82
C VAL A 579 22.72 20.64 -5.13
N TYR A 580 23.53 21.09 -4.17
CA TYR A 580 23.35 22.32 -3.39
C TYR A 580 24.55 23.27 -3.50
#